data_AF-A0A162SXS8-F1
#
_entry.id   AF-A0A162SXS8-F1
#
_cell.length_a   1.000
_cell.length_b   1.000
_cell.length_c   1.000
_cell.angle_alpha   90.00
_cell.angle_beta   90.00
_cell.angle_gamma   90.00
#
_symmetry.space_group_name_H-M   'P 1'
#
loop_
_entity.id
_entity.type
_entity.pdbx_description
1 polymer ?
#
loop_
_entity_poly.entity_id
_entity_poly.type
_entity_poly.pdbx_seq_one_letter_code
_entity_poly.pdbx_strand_id
1 'polypeptide(L)'
;MMSHISPNGNELQEIQKEDEAIVLNNDNPIDPVTGLTQLEKDFVQQSWHHVRQDLKAAGLGFFHAFFHAHPEYKEKFKKFADISADKLIENRAFQVHAMSVMNAVTMVVDTLDDVPKLVKELKNLGASHGRHNIQVSHFRNLAVVLVAFLESALGPELFQDDVKQSWIKALDLVVTVVATGLPQRTPAATESTVN
;
A
#
# COMPACT_ATOMS: atom_id res chain seq x y z
N MET A 1 29.18 -18.15 50.50
CA MET A 1 29.16 -19.13 49.39
C MET A 1 27.84 -18.94 48.65
N MET A 2 27.86 -18.23 47.53
CA MET A 2 26.68 -18.10 46.67
C MET A 2 26.51 -19.42 45.92
N SER A 3 25.44 -20.14 46.24
CA SER A 3 25.11 -21.42 45.60
C SER A 3 24.52 -21.10 44.23
N HIS A 4 25.31 -21.30 43.17
CA HIS A 4 24.85 -21.25 41.80
C HIS A 4 24.03 -22.51 41.53
N ILE A 5 22.71 -22.36 41.49
CA ILE A 5 21.80 -23.40 40.98
C ILE A 5 21.80 -23.22 39.46
N SER A 6 22.52 -24.10 38.75
CA SER A 6 22.36 -24.23 37.30
C SER A 6 20.99 -24.83 37.01
N PRO A 7 20.17 -24.24 36.13
CA PRO A 7 18.90 -24.81 35.73
C PRO A 7 19.12 -26.20 35.11
N ASN A 8 18.25 -27.15 35.45
CA ASN A 8 18.34 -28.49 34.90
C ASN A 8 17.83 -28.50 33.45
N GLY A 9 18.31 -29.43 32.61
CA GLY A 9 18.02 -29.44 31.16
C GLY A 9 16.52 -29.49 30.78
N ASN A 10 15.65 -29.89 31.71
CA ASN A 10 14.20 -29.83 31.54
C ASN A 10 13.64 -28.40 31.69
N GLU A 11 14.15 -27.58 32.61
CA GLU A 11 13.71 -26.18 32.77
C GLU A 11 14.09 -25.35 31.55
N LEU A 12 15.27 -25.58 30.94
CA LEU A 12 15.65 -24.89 29.71
C LEU A 12 14.74 -25.24 28.53
N GLN A 13 14.24 -26.48 28.47
CA GLN A 13 13.28 -26.90 27.46
C GLN A 13 11.86 -26.39 27.75
N GLU A 14 11.50 -26.22 29.01
CA GLU A 14 10.20 -25.70 29.44
C GLU A 14 10.14 -24.17 29.25
N ILE A 15 11.23 -23.45 29.58
CA ILE A 15 11.40 -22.01 29.29
C ILE A 15 11.44 -21.77 27.76
N GLN A 16 12.14 -22.61 26.98
CA GLN A 16 12.13 -22.51 25.52
C GLN A 16 10.77 -22.82 24.91
N LYS A 17 10.00 -23.75 25.49
CA LYS A 17 8.62 -24.04 25.06
C LYS A 17 7.64 -22.95 25.48
N GLU A 18 7.84 -22.31 26.62
CA GLU A 18 7.06 -21.15 27.04
C GLU A 18 7.37 -19.93 26.17
N ASP A 19 8.64 -19.68 25.83
CA ASP A 19 9.05 -18.63 24.90
C ASP A 19 8.56 -18.91 23.46
N GLU A 20 8.59 -20.16 22.97
CA GLU A 20 7.99 -20.54 21.69
C GLU A 20 6.45 -20.50 21.70
N ALA A 21 5.81 -20.79 22.84
CA ALA A 21 4.35 -20.70 22.98
C ALA A 21 3.86 -19.25 23.10
N ILE A 22 4.66 -18.34 23.66
CA ILE A 22 4.36 -16.89 23.67
C ILE A 22 4.34 -16.32 22.24
N VAL A 23 5.11 -16.89 21.31
CA VAL A 23 5.11 -16.50 19.89
C VAL A 23 3.88 -17.03 19.13
N LEU A 24 3.10 -17.96 19.72
CA LEU A 24 1.92 -18.57 19.09
C LEU A 24 0.58 -18.20 19.77
N ASN A 25 0.55 -17.17 20.61
CA ASN A 25 -0.71 -16.61 21.10
C ASN A 25 -1.33 -15.71 20.04
N ASN A 26 -2.41 -16.22 19.44
CA ASN A 26 -3.24 -15.60 18.41
C ASN A 26 -4.10 -14.43 18.97
N ASP A 27 -3.49 -13.53 19.74
CA ASP A 27 -4.13 -12.35 20.36
C ASP A 27 -4.33 -11.18 19.39
N ASN A 28 -4.08 -11.42 18.10
CA ASN A 28 -4.12 -10.41 17.07
C ASN A 28 -5.17 -10.79 16.01
N PRO A 29 -6.47 -10.57 16.30
CA PRO A 29 -7.55 -11.03 15.45
C PRO A 29 -7.47 -10.38 14.07
N ILE A 30 -7.66 -11.20 13.03
CA ILE A 30 -7.75 -10.73 11.65
C ILE A 30 -9.10 -10.03 11.48
N ASP A 31 -9.06 -8.77 11.03
CA ASP A 31 -10.27 -8.06 10.63
C ASP A 31 -10.88 -8.73 9.39
N PRO A 32 -12.15 -9.17 9.42
CA PRO A 32 -12.73 -9.98 8.36
C PRO A 32 -12.94 -9.23 7.04
N VAL A 33 -12.91 -7.89 7.06
CA VAL A 33 -13.11 -7.06 5.86
C VAL A 33 -11.78 -6.68 5.24
N THR A 34 -10.83 -6.24 6.06
CA THR A 34 -9.52 -5.79 5.57
C THR A 34 -8.57 -6.96 5.34
N GLY A 35 -8.72 -8.06 6.08
CA GLY A 35 -7.76 -9.17 6.10
C GLY A 35 -6.46 -8.85 6.83
N LEU A 36 -6.37 -7.67 7.47
CA LEU A 36 -5.25 -7.27 8.31
C LEU A 36 -5.56 -7.51 9.77
N THR A 37 -4.54 -7.91 10.51
CA THR A 37 -4.51 -7.89 11.96
C THR A 37 -4.17 -6.50 12.50
N GLN A 38 -4.34 -6.23 13.80
CA GLN A 38 -3.97 -4.92 14.37
C GLN A 38 -2.47 -4.65 14.25
N LEU A 39 -1.61 -5.65 14.51
CA LEU A 39 -0.16 -5.50 14.34
C LEU A 39 0.25 -5.10 12.92
N GLU A 40 -0.40 -5.67 11.90
CA GLU A 40 -0.11 -5.33 10.51
C GLU A 40 -0.57 -3.90 10.16
N LYS A 41 -1.71 -3.46 10.71
CA LYS A 41 -2.15 -2.05 10.60
C LYS A 41 -1.13 -1.12 11.25
N ASP A 42 -0.66 -1.47 12.45
CA ASP A 42 0.33 -0.70 13.20
C ASP A 42 1.65 -0.60 12.43
N PHE A 43 2.13 -1.69 11.79
CA PHE A 43 3.32 -1.65 10.94
C PHE A 43 3.16 -0.68 9.76
N VAL A 44 2.01 -0.70 9.08
CA VAL A 44 1.72 0.23 7.98
C VAL A 44 1.69 1.67 8.49
N GLN A 45 1.02 1.94 9.60
CA GLN A 45 0.87 3.28 10.18
C GLN A 45 2.21 3.85 10.68
N GLN A 46 3.00 3.05 11.41
CA GLN A 46 4.30 3.47 11.95
C GLN A 46 5.31 3.73 10.83
N SER A 47 5.42 2.82 9.86
CA SER A 47 6.34 3.04 8.72
C SER A 47 5.94 4.25 7.87
N TRP A 48 4.63 4.47 7.64
CA TRP A 48 4.15 5.67 6.94
C TRP A 48 4.44 6.96 7.69
N HIS A 49 4.51 6.93 9.03
CA HIS A 49 4.84 8.10 9.85
C HIS A 49 6.20 8.71 9.48
N HIS A 50 7.17 7.90 9.09
CA HIS A 50 8.48 8.37 8.62
C HIS A 50 8.40 9.00 7.23
N VAL A 51 7.64 8.40 6.31
CA VAL A 51 7.48 8.91 4.93
C VAL A 51 6.71 10.23 4.91
N ARG A 52 5.66 10.35 5.72
CA ARG A 52 4.77 11.52 5.71
C ARG A 52 5.39 12.81 6.26
N GLN A 53 6.62 12.75 6.80
CA GLN A 53 7.35 13.94 7.24
C GLN A 53 7.68 14.89 6.07
N ASP A 54 7.88 14.35 4.86
CA ASP A 54 8.00 15.13 3.63
C ASP A 54 7.21 14.47 2.49
N LEU A 55 5.88 14.61 2.54
CA LEU A 55 4.99 14.09 1.50
C LEU A 55 5.28 14.64 0.11
N LYS A 56 5.89 15.84 0.01
CA LYS A 56 6.24 16.42 -1.28
C LYS A 56 7.42 15.67 -1.88
N ALA A 57 8.51 15.52 -1.15
CA ALA A 57 9.64 14.74 -1.61
C ALA A 57 9.24 13.29 -1.89
N ALA A 58 8.45 12.67 -1.01
CA ALA A 58 7.95 11.31 -1.20
C ALA A 58 7.12 11.16 -2.48
N GLY A 59 6.19 12.08 -2.73
CA GLY A 59 5.35 12.05 -3.93
C GLY A 59 6.15 12.22 -5.23
N LEU A 60 7.13 13.12 -5.26
CA LEU A 60 7.98 13.33 -6.42
C LEU A 60 8.89 12.12 -6.67
N GLY A 61 9.50 11.57 -5.63
CA GLY A 61 10.33 10.36 -5.70
C GLY A 61 9.54 9.13 -6.14
N PHE A 62 8.34 8.93 -5.58
CA PHE A 62 7.44 7.86 -5.98
C PHE A 62 7.08 7.94 -7.46
N PHE A 63 6.65 9.12 -7.95
CA PHE A 63 6.28 9.25 -9.37
C PHE A 63 7.47 9.13 -10.32
N HIS A 64 8.67 9.52 -9.90
CA HIS A 64 9.89 9.24 -10.65
C HIS A 64 10.08 7.73 -10.82
N ALA A 65 9.98 6.95 -9.74
CA ALA A 65 10.04 5.49 -9.82
C ALA A 65 8.90 4.90 -10.66
N PHE A 66 7.68 5.45 -10.54
CA PHE A 66 6.50 4.97 -11.25
C PHE A 66 6.59 5.17 -12.76
N PHE A 67 7.00 6.35 -13.23
CA PHE A 67 7.19 6.60 -14.66
C PHE A 67 8.46 5.96 -15.22
N HIS A 68 9.44 5.64 -14.38
CA HIS A 68 10.57 4.82 -14.79
C HIS A 68 10.14 3.37 -15.06
N ALA A 69 9.34 2.79 -14.16
CA ALA A 69 8.84 1.41 -14.31
C ALA A 69 7.75 1.28 -15.40
N HIS A 70 6.91 2.31 -15.56
CA HIS A 70 5.76 2.34 -16.47
C HIS A 70 5.71 3.67 -17.26
N PRO A 71 6.64 3.90 -18.20
CA PRO A 71 6.68 5.14 -18.97
C PRO A 71 5.40 5.41 -19.76
N GLU A 72 4.70 4.35 -20.20
CA GLU A 72 3.44 4.42 -20.93
C GLU A 72 2.30 5.07 -20.12
N TYR A 73 2.39 5.12 -18.80
CA TYR A 73 1.36 5.74 -17.97
C TYR A 73 1.39 7.26 -17.97
N LYS A 74 2.51 7.87 -18.37
CA LYS A 74 2.63 9.34 -18.43
C LYS A 74 1.61 9.96 -19.40
N GLU A 75 1.31 9.27 -20.50
CA GLU A 75 0.35 9.72 -21.52
C GLU A 75 -1.08 9.90 -20.98
N LYS A 76 -1.42 9.22 -19.89
CA LYS A 76 -2.74 9.35 -19.23
C LYS A 76 -2.90 10.68 -18.50
N PHE A 77 -1.79 11.36 -18.20
CA PHE A 77 -1.78 12.63 -17.49
C PHE A 77 -1.69 13.82 -18.43
N LYS A 78 -2.78 14.09 -19.15
CA LYS A 78 -2.87 15.13 -20.21
C LYS A 78 -2.29 16.51 -19.85
N LYS A 79 -2.29 16.90 -18.58
CA LYS A 79 -1.76 18.20 -18.12
C LYS A 79 -0.23 18.29 -18.16
N PHE A 80 0.47 17.16 -18.22
CA PHE A 80 1.93 17.12 -18.20
C PHE A 80 2.53 15.94 -19.00
N ALA A 81 1.73 15.32 -19.89
CA ALA A 81 2.18 14.20 -20.72
C ALA A 81 3.38 14.59 -21.61
N ASP A 82 3.37 15.80 -22.17
CA ASP A 82 4.40 16.30 -23.09
C ASP A 82 5.61 16.92 -22.37
N ILE A 83 5.59 17.01 -21.04
CA ILE A 83 6.67 17.62 -20.25
C ILE A 83 7.79 16.59 -20.06
N SER A 84 8.99 16.89 -20.52
CA SER A 84 10.15 16.01 -20.36
C SER A 84 10.47 15.71 -18.89
N ALA A 85 11.07 14.55 -18.61
CA ALA A 85 11.28 14.08 -17.23
C ALA A 85 12.10 15.07 -16.37
N ASP A 86 13.09 15.72 -16.97
CA ASP A 86 13.94 16.76 -16.36
C ASP A 86 13.14 17.99 -15.89
N LYS A 87 12.06 18.35 -16.60
CA LYS A 87 11.21 19.51 -16.28
C LYS A 87 9.95 19.13 -15.50
N LEU A 88 9.65 17.84 -15.39
CA LEU A 88 8.41 17.35 -14.80
C LEU A 88 8.32 17.73 -13.32
N ILE A 89 9.44 17.68 -12.60
CA ILE A 89 9.49 17.98 -11.16
C ILE A 89 9.11 19.44 -10.84
N GLU A 90 9.31 20.37 -11.77
CA GLU A 90 8.95 21.78 -11.64
C GLU A 90 7.50 22.06 -12.08
N ASN A 91 6.86 21.13 -12.78
CA ASN A 91 5.51 21.32 -13.29
C ASN A 91 4.49 21.33 -12.15
N ARG A 92 3.77 22.45 -11.99
CA ARG A 92 2.77 22.61 -10.92
C ARG A 92 1.63 21.60 -10.97
N ALA A 93 1.16 21.23 -12.16
CA ALA A 93 0.08 20.24 -12.29
C ALA A 93 0.54 18.84 -11.86
N PHE A 94 1.78 18.48 -12.18
CA PHE A 94 2.41 17.26 -11.68
C PHE A 94 2.57 17.28 -10.17
N GLN A 95 3.13 18.35 -9.59
CA GLN A 95 3.29 18.46 -8.13
C GLN A 95 1.96 18.32 -7.39
N VAL A 96 0.89 18.96 -7.88
CA VAL A 96 -0.46 18.82 -7.31
C VAL A 96 -0.96 17.38 -7.38
N HIS A 97 -0.73 16.70 -8.50
CA HIS A 97 -1.15 15.30 -8.64
C HIS A 97 -0.33 14.37 -7.74
N ALA A 98 0.99 14.53 -7.69
CA ALA A 98 1.87 13.78 -6.82
C ALA A 98 1.45 13.90 -5.35
N MET A 99 1.17 15.11 -4.89
CA MET A 99 0.62 15.36 -3.55
C MET A 99 -0.74 14.69 -3.34
N SER A 100 -1.61 14.71 -4.35
CA SER A 100 -2.95 14.11 -4.25
C SER A 100 -2.87 12.59 -4.04
N VAL A 101 -1.93 11.90 -4.69
CA VAL A 101 -1.72 10.47 -4.48
C VAL A 101 -1.16 10.19 -3.08
N MET A 102 -0.17 10.95 -2.61
CA MET A 102 0.37 10.77 -1.26
C MET A 102 -0.67 11.04 -0.16
N ASN A 103 -1.56 12.01 -0.39
CA ASN A 103 -2.70 12.26 0.48
C ASN A 103 -3.73 11.11 0.44
N ALA A 104 -3.94 10.47 -0.71
CA ALA A 104 -4.80 9.30 -0.81
C ALA A 104 -4.21 8.09 -0.06
N VAL A 105 -2.88 7.88 -0.15
CA VAL A 105 -2.19 6.85 0.65
C VAL A 105 -2.32 7.17 2.14
N THR A 106 -2.11 8.43 2.54
CA THR A 106 -2.32 8.87 3.92
C THR A 106 -3.75 8.61 4.40
N MET A 107 -4.75 8.90 3.57
CA MET A 107 -6.15 8.60 3.89
C MET A 107 -6.37 7.12 4.14
N VAL A 108 -5.81 6.23 3.31
CA VAL A 108 -5.89 4.78 3.52
C VAL A 108 -5.29 4.40 4.86
N VAL A 109 -4.05 4.83 5.13
CA VAL A 109 -3.32 4.52 6.36
C VAL A 109 -4.06 5.02 7.60
N ASP A 110 -4.52 6.28 7.59
CA ASP A 110 -5.22 6.93 8.70
C ASP A 110 -6.64 6.35 8.92
N THR A 111 -7.15 5.47 8.03
CA THR A 111 -8.49 4.88 8.14
C THR A 111 -8.51 3.35 8.22
N LEU A 112 -7.35 2.69 8.39
CA LEU A 112 -7.28 1.22 8.55
C LEU A 112 -8.09 0.69 9.75
N ASP A 113 -8.29 1.53 10.77
CA ASP A 113 -9.10 1.20 11.96
C ASP A 113 -10.58 1.58 11.81
N ASP A 114 -10.95 2.35 10.78
CA ASP A 114 -12.34 2.73 10.45
C ASP A 114 -12.72 2.11 9.09
N VAL A 115 -12.96 0.80 9.10
CA VAL A 115 -13.24 0.01 7.90
C VAL A 115 -14.41 0.56 7.07
N PRO A 116 -15.57 0.94 7.64
CA PRO A 116 -16.66 1.51 6.85
C PRO A 116 -16.25 2.78 6.11
N LYS A 117 -15.47 3.66 6.75
CA LYS A 117 -14.95 4.87 6.12
C LYS A 117 -13.92 4.55 5.04
N LEU A 118 -12.97 3.66 5.32
CA LEU A 118 -11.97 3.21 4.34
C LEU A 118 -12.63 2.69 3.07
N VAL A 119 -13.60 1.76 3.20
CA VAL A 119 -14.30 1.18 2.06
C VAL A 119 -15.05 2.23 1.25
N LYS A 120 -15.71 3.18 1.93
CA LYS A 120 -16.42 4.29 1.28
C LYS A 120 -15.46 5.15 0.46
N GLU A 121 -14.33 5.58 1.03
CA GLU A 121 -13.38 6.44 0.36
C GLU A 121 -12.66 5.73 -0.81
N LEU A 122 -12.36 4.44 -0.68
CA LEU A 122 -11.78 3.64 -1.76
C LEU A 122 -12.75 3.45 -2.94
N LYS A 123 -14.05 3.27 -2.67
CA LYS A 123 -15.07 3.24 -3.75
C LYS A 123 -15.16 4.58 -4.47
N ASN A 124 -15.12 5.70 -3.74
CA ASN A 124 -15.08 7.05 -4.33
C ASN A 124 -13.82 7.24 -5.19
N LEU A 125 -12.68 6.76 -4.71
CA LEU A 125 -11.41 6.79 -5.44
C LEU A 125 -11.51 6.03 -6.77
N GLY A 126 -12.07 4.81 -6.75
CA GLY A 126 -12.35 4.04 -7.95
C GLY A 126 -13.27 4.78 -8.93
N ALA A 127 -14.40 5.30 -8.46
CA ALA A 127 -15.33 6.03 -9.32
C ALA A 127 -14.69 7.26 -9.99
N SER A 128 -13.84 8.00 -9.25
CA SER A 128 -13.09 9.14 -9.77
C SER A 128 -12.13 8.72 -10.89
N HIS A 129 -11.36 7.64 -10.68
CA HIS A 129 -10.39 7.13 -11.66
C HIS A 129 -11.05 6.48 -12.87
N GLY A 130 -12.26 5.94 -12.72
CA GLY A 130 -13.07 5.44 -13.82
C GLY A 130 -13.32 6.47 -14.92
N ARG A 131 -13.49 7.75 -14.55
CA ARG A 131 -13.66 8.88 -15.49
C ARG A 131 -12.44 9.12 -16.37
N HIS A 132 -11.29 8.59 -15.96
CA HIS A 132 -10.01 8.72 -16.64
C HIS A 132 -9.59 7.43 -17.36
N ASN A 133 -10.50 6.46 -17.52
CA ASN A 133 -10.24 5.15 -18.14
C ASN A 133 -9.08 4.40 -17.49
N ILE A 134 -8.92 4.57 -16.17
CA ILE A 134 -7.96 3.81 -15.39
C ILE A 134 -8.57 2.45 -15.06
N GLN A 135 -7.80 1.40 -15.33
CA GLN A 135 -8.17 0.00 -15.10
C GLN A 135 -7.51 -0.53 -13.82
N VAL A 136 -8.04 -1.62 -13.27
CA VAL A 136 -7.50 -2.31 -12.08
C VAL A 136 -6.00 -2.62 -12.20
N SER A 137 -5.52 -3.00 -13.39
CA SER A 137 -4.10 -3.26 -13.64
C SER A 137 -3.19 -2.07 -13.34
N HIS A 138 -3.65 -0.84 -13.55
CA HIS A 138 -2.86 0.36 -13.24
C HIS A 138 -2.69 0.52 -11.74
N PHE A 139 -3.73 0.21 -10.95
CA PHE A 139 -3.65 0.22 -9.49
C PHE A 139 -2.74 -0.88 -8.97
N ARG A 140 -2.77 -2.08 -9.57
CA ARG A 140 -1.83 -3.17 -9.22
C ARG A 140 -0.38 -2.78 -9.48
N ASN A 141 -0.09 -2.20 -10.64
CA ASN A 141 1.26 -1.72 -10.96
C ASN A 141 1.69 -0.60 -10.01
N LEU A 142 0.79 0.32 -9.69
CA LEU A 142 1.02 1.37 -8.70
C LEU A 142 1.37 0.78 -7.33
N ALA A 143 0.63 -0.24 -6.88
CA ALA A 143 0.88 -0.91 -5.59
C ALA A 143 2.28 -1.55 -5.55
N VAL A 144 2.67 -2.27 -6.61
CA VAL A 144 4.00 -2.90 -6.71
C VAL A 144 5.12 -1.85 -6.62
N VAL A 145 4.99 -0.76 -7.39
CA VAL A 145 6.00 0.32 -7.36
C VAL A 145 6.00 1.04 -6.02
N LEU A 146 4.84 1.22 -5.38
CA LEU A 146 4.76 1.88 -4.08
C LEU A 146 5.48 1.08 -3.01
N VAL A 147 5.33 -0.26 -2.97
CA VAL A 147 6.08 -1.11 -2.02
C VAL A 147 7.59 -1.00 -2.26
N ALA A 148 8.04 -1.08 -3.52
CA ALA A 148 9.46 -0.96 -3.85
C ALA A 148 10.02 0.43 -3.49
N PHE A 149 9.22 1.49 -3.71
CA PHE A 149 9.57 2.85 -3.31
C PHE A 149 9.70 2.98 -1.79
N LEU A 150 8.76 2.43 -1.02
CA LEU A 150 8.80 2.47 0.45
C LEU A 150 10.02 1.71 1.00
N GLU A 151 10.32 0.54 0.45
CA GLU A 151 11.52 -0.24 0.78
C GLU A 151 12.80 0.57 0.56
N SER A 152 12.91 1.25 -0.58
CA SER A 152 14.05 2.12 -0.86
C SER A 152 14.10 3.38 0.01
N ALA A 153 12.95 3.97 0.35
CA ALA A 153 12.89 5.24 1.08
C ALA A 153 13.13 5.07 2.58
N LEU A 154 12.71 3.93 3.15
CA LEU A 154 12.80 3.64 4.58
C LEU A 154 14.03 2.79 4.93
N GLY A 155 14.54 2.00 3.98
CA GLY A 155 15.68 1.13 4.19
C GLY A 155 15.35 -0.12 5.03
N PRO A 156 16.31 -1.07 5.13
CA PRO A 156 16.07 -2.39 5.71
C PRO A 156 15.83 -2.37 7.22
N GLU A 157 16.24 -1.31 7.92
CA GLU A 157 16.01 -1.19 9.37
C GLU A 157 14.52 -0.92 9.69
N LEU A 158 13.86 -0.09 8.86
CA LEU A 158 12.48 0.36 9.07
C LEU A 158 11.46 -0.36 8.18
N PHE A 159 11.91 -1.09 7.15
CA PHE A 159 11.06 -1.79 6.18
C PHE A 159 11.44 -3.27 6.04
N GLN A 160 11.34 -3.98 7.15
CA GLN A 160 11.58 -5.43 7.24
C GLN A 160 10.44 -6.23 6.61
N ASP A 161 10.61 -7.55 6.51
CA ASP A 161 9.67 -8.44 5.82
C ASP A 161 8.22 -8.32 6.34
N ASP A 162 8.01 -8.24 7.65
CA ASP A 162 6.67 -8.10 8.22
C ASP A 162 5.99 -6.78 7.82
N VAL A 163 6.75 -5.68 7.79
CA VAL A 163 6.26 -4.37 7.35
C VAL A 163 5.92 -4.42 5.87
N LYS A 164 6.78 -5.02 5.05
CA LYS A 164 6.57 -5.21 3.61
C LYS A 164 5.33 -6.05 3.32
N GLN A 165 5.16 -7.18 3.99
CA GLN A 165 3.97 -8.02 3.83
C GLN A 165 2.69 -7.31 4.27
N SER A 166 2.75 -6.51 5.35
CA SER A 166 1.62 -5.70 5.80
C SER A 166 1.19 -4.66 4.77
N TRP A 167 2.15 -3.98 4.13
CA TRP A 167 1.88 -3.06 3.02
C TRP A 167 1.30 -3.75 1.80
N ILE A 168 1.81 -4.93 1.43
CA ILE A 168 1.27 -5.72 0.32
C ILE A 168 -0.21 -6.04 0.58
N LYS A 169 -0.54 -6.56 1.77
CA LYS A 169 -1.93 -6.86 2.17
C LYS A 169 -2.82 -5.61 2.13
N ALA A 170 -2.35 -4.49 2.70
CA ALA A 170 -3.09 -3.24 2.69
C ALA A 170 -3.36 -2.74 1.27
N LEU A 171 -2.38 -2.83 0.37
CA LEU A 171 -2.54 -2.38 -1.01
C LEU A 171 -3.38 -3.34 -1.85
N ASP A 172 -3.35 -4.64 -1.59
CA ASP A 172 -4.25 -5.62 -2.20
C ASP A 172 -5.72 -5.35 -1.82
N LEU A 173 -5.97 -4.98 -0.56
CA LEU A 173 -7.28 -4.49 -0.12
C LEU A 173 -7.69 -3.23 -0.92
N VAL A 174 -6.79 -2.24 -1.03
CA VAL A 174 -7.03 -1.02 -1.80
C VAL A 174 -7.45 -1.35 -3.23
N VAL A 175 -6.66 -2.17 -3.93
CA VAL A 175 -6.92 -2.60 -5.30
C VAL A 175 -8.27 -3.29 -5.41
N THR A 176 -8.57 -4.20 -4.48
CA THR A 176 -9.82 -4.98 -4.46
C THR A 176 -11.03 -4.07 -4.31
N VAL A 177 -11.01 -3.14 -3.35
CA VAL A 177 -12.16 -2.26 -3.09
C VAL A 177 -12.30 -1.20 -4.19
N VAL A 178 -11.21 -0.61 -4.66
CA VAL A 178 -11.20 0.34 -5.79
C VAL A 178 -11.81 -0.29 -7.03
N ALA A 179 -11.52 -1.56 -7.31
CA ALA A 179 -12.09 -2.29 -8.45
C ALA A 179 -13.63 -2.33 -8.41
N THR A 180 -14.23 -2.36 -7.21
CA THR A 180 -15.70 -2.33 -7.07
C THR A 180 -16.29 -0.95 -7.38
N GLY A 181 -15.50 0.12 -7.25
CA GLY A 181 -15.90 1.49 -7.59
C GLY A 181 -15.63 1.88 -9.05
N LEU A 182 -14.80 1.10 -9.77
CA LEU A 182 -14.54 1.34 -11.19
C LEU A 182 -15.78 1.01 -12.04
N PRO A 183 -15.98 1.71 -13.18
CA PRO A 183 -17.01 1.36 -14.14
C PRO A 183 -16.82 -0.10 -14.58
N GLN A 184 -17.83 -0.93 -14.34
CA GLN A 184 -17.82 -2.29 -14.84
C GLN A 184 -17.97 -2.22 -16.36
N ARG A 185 -17.00 -2.77 -17.11
CA ARG A 185 -17.17 -2.96 -18.54
C ARG A 185 -18.34 -3.93 -18.73
N THR A 186 -19.47 -3.44 -19.24
CA THR A 186 -20.47 -4.33 -19.83
C THR A 186 -19.76 -5.08 -20.96
N PRO A 187 -19.83 -6.42 -21.03
CA PRO A 187 -19.33 -7.13 -22.20
C PRO A 187 -19.99 -6.51 -23.43
N ALA A 188 -19.20 -6.03 -24.38
CA ALA A 188 -19.73 -5.54 -25.64
C ALA A 188 -20.62 -6.65 -26.21
N ALA A 189 -21.90 -6.34 -26.43
CA ALA A 189 -22.79 -7.22 -27.15
C ALA A 189 -22.07 -7.62 -28.44
N THR A 190 -21.84 -8.91 -28.61
CA THR A 190 -21.40 -9.47 -29.88
C THR A 190 -22.44 -9.07 -30.92
N GLU A 191 -22.15 -8.04 -31.72
CA GLU A 191 -22.89 -7.77 -32.94
C GLU A 191 -22.73 -9.00 -33.83
N SER A 192 -23.75 -9.85 -33.76
CA SER A 192 -24.00 -10.92 -34.69
C SER A 192 -24.45 -10.25 -35.98
N THR A 193 -23.50 -9.95 -36.86
CA THR A 193 -23.82 -9.62 -38.25
C THR A 193 -24.13 -10.92 -38.98
N VAL A 194 -25.39 -11.33 -38.91
CA VAL A 194 -26.00 -12.26 -39.86
C VAL A 194 -27.07 -11.47 -40.61
N ASN A 195 -26.70 -10.98 -41.80
CA ASN A 195 -27.43 -11.08 -43.07
C ASN A 195 -26.81 -10.15 -44.12
#